data_AF-A0A382V480-F1
#
_entry.id   AF-A0A382V480-F1
#
_cell.length_a   1.000
_cell.length_b   1.000
_cell.length_c   1.000
_cell.angle_alpha   90.00
_cell.angle_beta   90.00
_cell.angle_gamma   90.00
#
_symmetry.space_group_name_H-M   'P 1'
#
loop_
_entity.id
_entity.type
_entity.pdbx_description
1 polymer ?
#
loop_
_entity_poly.entity_id
_entity_poly.type
_entity_poly.pdbx_seq_one_letter_code
_entity_poly.pdbx_strand_id
1 'polypeptide(L)'
;MLIQFEEYLTFENIYIFSNYGILPFWLLLIAVPNSKITQILVNSIILPLILSTAYAYVLYQTILLNEPILDIFKLYLSIDNLYTIFATVSFLLIF
;
A
#
# COMPACT_ATOMS: atom_id res chain seq x y z
N MET A 1 -11.80 19.21 13.26
CA MET A 1 -10.83 18.22 13.78
C MET A 1 -10.71 17.03 12.83
N LEU A 2 -11.79 16.31 12.49
CA LEU A 2 -11.73 15.15 11.58
C LEU A 2 -11.19 15.45 10.17
N ILE A 3 -11.53 16.61 9.59
CA ILE A 3 -11.06 17.04 8.25
C ILE A 3 -9.53 17.18 8.19
N GLN A 4 -8.87 17.49 9.31
CA GLN A 4 -7.40 17.62 9.32
C GLN A 4 -6.70 16.26 9.21
N PHE A 5 -7.37 15.15 9.55
CA PHE A 5 -6.80 13.82 9.36
C PHE A 5 -6.81 13.40 7.88
N GLU A 6 -7.74 13.92 7.09
CA GLU A 6 -7.81 13.66 5.65
C GLU A 6 -6.57 14.20 4.92
N GLU A 7 -6.01 15.33 5.38
CA GLU A 7 -4.77 15.90 4.84
C GLU A 7 -3.56 14.96 4.99
N TYR A 8 -3.59 14.02 5.95
CA TYR A 8 -2.54 13.01 6.12
C TYR A 8 -2.80 11.73 5.32
N LEU A 9 -4.01 11.52 4.81
CA LEU A 9 -4.41 10.33 4.04
C LEU A 9 -4.26 10.55 2.53
N THR A 10 -3.11 11.09 2.11
CA THR A 10 -2.73 11.20 0.70
C THR A 10 -2.19 9.88 0.18
N PHE A 11 -2.22 9.65 -1.14
CA PHE A 11 -1.61 8.46 -1.75
C PHE A 11 -0.14 8.30 -1.37
N GLU A 12 0.62 9.39 -1.33
CA GLU A 12 2.04 9.37 -0.93
C GLU A 12 2.23 8.91 0.51
N ASN A 13 1.46 9.48 1.45
CA ASN A 13 1.58 9.10 2.84
C ASN A 13 1.15 7.65 3.05
N ILE A 14 0.04 7.23 2.45
CA ILE A 14 -0.43 5.83 2.54
C ILE A 14 0.63 4.89 1.98
N TYR A 15 1.28 5.23 0.87
CA TYR A 15 2.36 4.45 0.28
C TYR A 15 3.53 4.31 1.26
N ILE A 16 4.00 5.41 1.82
CA ILE A 16 5.12 5.42 2.77
C ILE A 16 4.77 4.62 4.04
N PHE A 17 3.60 4.85 4.64
CA PHE A 17 3.18 4.17 5.86
C PHE A 17 2.96 2.67 5.64
N SER A 18 2.43 2.27 4.49
CA SER A 18 2.22 0.85 4.18
C SER A 18 3.55 0.12 4.04
N ASN A 19 4.50 0.70 3.29
CA ASN A 19 5.83 0.12 3.11
C ASN A 19 6.61 0.06 4.44
N TYR A 20 6.71 1.18 5.16
CA TYR A 20 7.43 1.20 6.44
C TYR A 20 6.73 0.41 7.54
N GLY A 21 5.40 0.30 7.49
CA GLY A 21 4.63 -0.51 8.44
C GLY A 21 4.94 -2.00 8.31
N ILE A 22 5.19 -2.51 7.10
CA ILE A 22 5.44 -3.94 6.84
C ILE A 22 6.89 -4.33 7.10
N LEU A 23 7.87 -3.44 6.88
CA LEU A 23 9.30 -3.74 7.04
C LEU A 23 9.69 -4.35 8.40
N PRO A 24 9.20 -3.87 9.56
CA PRO A 24 9.48 -4.49 10.85
C PRO A 24 9.08 -5.97 10.92
N PHE A 25 7.97 -6.36 10.28
CA PHE A 25 7.51 -7.74 10.25
C PHE A 25 8.46 -8.61 9.40
N TRP A 26 8.96 -8.07 8.29
CA TRP A 26 9.98 -8.75 7.48
C TRP A 26 11.28 -8.92 8.25
N LEU A 27 11.73 -7.88 8.96
CA LEU A 27 12.92 -7.96 9.81
C LEU A 27 12.77 -9.00 10.92
N LEU A 28 11.59 -9.09 11.56
CA LEU A 28 11.30 -10.11 12.57
C LEU A 28 11.38 -11.53 11.99
N LEU A 29 10.85 -11.76 10.77
CA LEU A 29 10.92 -13.04 10.09
C LEU A 29 12.37 -13.45 9.75
N ILE A 30 13.22 -12.49 9.37
CA ILE A 30 14.62 -12.76 9.05
C ILE A 30 15.45 -12.99 10.32
N ALA A 31 15.30 -12.12 11.32
CA ALA A 31 16.17 -12.11 12.50
C ALA A 31 15.79 -13.18 13.53
N VAL A 32 14.49 -13.36 13.80
CA VAL A 32 14.01 -14.28 14.86
C VAL A 32 12.72 -15.00 14.44
N PRO A 33 12.75 -15.86 13.40
CA PRO A 33 11.55 -16.49 12.83
C PRO A 33 10.80 -17.40 13.82
N ASN A 34 11.52 -18.04 14.75
CA ASN A 34 10.97 -19.07 15.64
C ASN A 34 10.46 -18.52 16.98
N SER A 35 10.48 -17.20 17.19
CA SER A 35 9.97 -16.62 18.43
C SER A 35 8.43 -16.66 18.46
N LYS A 36 7.86 -16.90 19.65
CA LYS A 36 6.40 -16.82 19.85
C LYS A 36 5.85 -15.43 19.51
N ILE A 37 6.62 -14.37 19.76
CA ILE A 37 6.23 -12.99 19.45
C ILE A 37 6.12 -12.78 17.94
N THR A 38 7.12 -13.24 17.18
CA THR A 38 7.15 -13.16 15.71
C THR A 38 5.95 -13.89 15.12
N GLN A 39 5.66 -15.10 15.60
CA GLN A 39 4.52 -15.89 15.14
C GLN A 39 3.18 -15.20 15.43
N ILE A 40 3.00 -14.62 16.62
CA ILE A 40 1.76 -13.90 16.97
C ILE A 40 1.58 -12.67 16.09
N LEU A 41 2.64 -11.87 15.91
CA LEU A 41 2.55 -10.61 15.15
C LEU A 41 2.34 -10.85 13.66
N VAL A 42 3.04 -11.82 13.06
CA VAL A 42 2.95 -12.10 11.63
C VAL A 42 1.69 -12.88 11.27
N ASN A 43 1.26 -13.84 12.10
CA ASN A 43 0.07 -14.65 11.81
C ASN A 43 -1.23 -13.96 12.26
N SER A 44 -1.16 -12.75 12.81
CA SER A 44 -2.34 -12.01 13.23
C SER A 44 -3.15 -11.50 12.02
N ILE A 45 -4.47 -11.63 12.11
CA ILE A 45 -5.40 -11.06 11.13
C ILE A 45 -5.45 -9.52 11.16
N ILE A 46 -4.89 -8.91 12.21
CA ILE A 46 -4.90 -7.46 12.38
C ILE A 46 -4.12 -6.78 11.24
N LEU A 47 -2.97 -7.33 10.84
CA LEU A 47 -2.14 -6.71 9.80
C LEU A 47 -2.83 -6.68 8.43
N PRO A 48 -3.36 -7.83 7.91
CA PRO A 48 -4.16 -7.80 6.69
C PRO A 48 -5.39 -6.91 6.79
N LEU A 49 -6.03 -6.82 7.97
CA LEU A 49 -7.25 -6.03 8.14
C LEU A 49 -6.96 -4.53 8.08
N ILE A 50 -5.89 -4.05 8.72
CA ILE A 50 -5.45 -2.65 8.63
C ILE A 50 -5.07 -2.30 7.19
N LEU A 51 -4.26 -3.13 6.53
CA LEU A 51 -3.87 -2.90 5.14
C LEU A 51 -5.10 -2.89 4.22
N SER A 52 -6.01 -3.85 4.38
CA SER A 52 -7.25 -3.92 3.61
C SER A 52 -8.08 -2.65 3.74
N THR A 53 -8.22 -2.10 4.95
CA THR A 53 -8.94 -0.83 5.15
C THR A 53 -8.26 0.36 4.46
N ALA A 54 -6.92 0.44 4.49
CA ALA A 54 -6.18 1.48 3.77
C ALA A 54 -6.37 1.35 2.25
N TYR A 55 -6.33 0.13 1.72
CA TYR A 55 -6.56 -0.14 0.29
C TYR A 55 -7.99 0.15 -0.15
N ALA A 56 -8.99 -0.15 0.69
CA ALA A 56 -10.37 0.22 0.42
C ALA A 56 -10.54 1.76 0.34
N TYR A 57 -9.83 2.51 1.19
CA TYR A 57 -9.81 3.97 1.13
C TYR A 57 -9.11 4.50 -0.14
N VAL A 58 -7.98 3.91 -0.54
CA VAL A 58 -7.29 4.24 -1.80
C VAL A 58 -8.23 4.03 -2.99
N LEU A 59 -8.95 2.91 -3.04
CA LEU A 59 -9.95 2.65 -4.09
C LEU A 59 -11.09 3.67 -4.10
N TYR A 60 -11.55 4.10 -2.92
CA TYR A 60 -12.55 5.15 -2.83
C TYR A 60 -12.02 6.49 -3.38
N GLN A 61 -10.79 6.86 -3.02
CA GLN A 61 -10.16 8.11 -3.44
C GLN A 61 -9.86 8.12 -4.95
N THR A 62 -9.44 7.00 -5.54
CA THR A 62 -9.21 6.91 -7.00
C THR A 62 -10.49 7.07 -7.80
N ILE A 63 -11.61 6.51 -7.33
CA ILE A 63 -12.93 6.72 -7.95
C ILE A 63 -13.34 8.19 -7.85
N LEU A 64 -13.15 8.82 -6.69
CA LEU A 64 -13.53 10.22 -6.46
C LEU A 64 -12.73 11.20 -7.32
N LEU A 65 -11.43 10.96 -7.47
CA LEU A 65 -10.52 11.79 -8.29
C LEU A 65 -10.58 11.43 -9.79
N ASN A 66 -11.37 10.42 -10.16
CA ASN A 66 -11.52 9.92 -11.52
C ASN A 66 -10.16 9.55 -12.16
N GLU A 67 -9.27 8.97 -11.35
CA GLU A 67 -7.98 8.45 -11.78
C GLU A 67 -8.17 7.30 -12.78
N PRO A 68 -7.36 7.20 -13.84
CA PRO A 68 -7.54 6.18 -14.87
C PRO A 68 -7.06 4.80 -14.39
N ILE A 69 -7.85 4.13 -13.55
CA ILE A 69 -7.54 2.79 -12.99
C ILE A 69 -7.31 1.74 -14.09
N LEU A 70 -7.92 1.91 -15.26
CA LEU A 70 -7.72 1.02 -16.42
C LEU A 70 -6.36 1.18 -17.08
N ASP A 71 -5.60 2.24 -16.77
CA ASP A 71 -4.25 2.43 -17.30
C ASP A 71 -3.26 1.38 -16.78
N ILE A 72 -3.62 0.59 -15.76
CA ILE A 72 -2.88 -0.60 -15.32
C ILE A 72 -2.63 -1.56 -16.49
N PHE A 73 -3.54 -1.66 -17.47
CA PHE A 73 -3.34 -2.53 -18.63
C PHE A 73 -2.26 -2.02 -19.60
N LYS A 74 -1.88 -0.73 -19.51
CA LYS A 74 -0.81 -0.16 -20.34
C LYS A 74 0.57 -0.70 -19.98
N LEU A 75 0.75 -1.31 -18.80
CA LEU A 75 1.99 -2.00 -18.39
C LEU A 75 2.46 -3.04 -19.40
N TYR A 76 1.52 -3.68 -20.09
CA TYR A 76 1.80 -4.78 -21.01
C TYR A 76 2.12 -4.30 -22.43
N LEU A 77 1.98 -3.00 -22.72
CA LEU A 77 2.11 -2.47 -24.07
C LEU A 77 3.56 -2.21 -24.49
N SER A 78 4.39 -1.68 -23.59
CA SER A 78 5.80 -1.39 -23.86
C SER A 78 6.60 -1.13 -22.57
N ILE A 79 7.94 -1.16 -22.67
CA ILE A 79 8.84 -0.81 -21.56
C ILE A 79 8.72 0.69 -21.20
N ASP A 80 8.50 1.55 -22.20
CA ASP A 80 8.30 2.99 -21.97
C ASP A 80 7.00 3.24 -21.19
N ASN A 81 5.94 2.51 -21.50
CA ASN A 81 4.68 2.57 -20.76
C ASN A 81 4.87 2.05 -19.33
N LEU A 82 5.65 0.99 -19.12
CA LEU A 82 5.98 0.50 -17.79
C LEU A 82 6.70 1.59 -16.98
N TYR A 83 7.73 2.23 -17.54
CA TYR A 83 8.47 3.29 -16.85
C TYR A 83 7.57 4.47 -16.43
N THR A 84 6.68 4.91 -17.33
CA THR A 84 5.78 6.02 -17.05
C THR A 84 4.73 5.70 -15.98
N ILE A 85 4.22 4.46 -15.96
CA ILE A 85 3.21 4.03 -14.98
C ILE A 85 3.83 3.85 -13.60
N PHE A 86 5.04 3.27 -13.50
CA PHE A 86 5.75 3.10 -12.24
C PHE A 86 6.24 4.41 -11.60
N ALA A 87 6.25 5.52 -12.35
CA ALA A 87 6.51 6.85 -11.79
C ALA A 87 5.33 7.41 -10.98
N THR A 88 4.14 6.79 -11.07
CA THR A 88 2.92 7.27 -10.40
C THR A 88 2.70 6.53 -9.07
N VAL A 89 2.60 7.29 -7.97
CA VAL A 89 2.43 6.72 -6.62
C VAL A 89 1.12 5.94 -6.47
N SER A 90 0.02 6.43 -7.04
CA SER A 90 -1.28 5.74 -7.01
C SER A 90 -1.21 4.34 -7.62
N PHE A 91 -0.35 4.17 -8.63
CA PHE A 91 -0.09 2.88 -9.24
C PHE A 91 0.82 2.00 -8.37
N LEU A 92 1.87 2.59 -7.79
CA LEU A 92 2.82 1.93 -6.89
C LEU A 92 2.17 1.45 -5.58
N LEU A 93 1.00 1.97 -5.21
CA LEU A 93 0.21 1.43 -4.11
C LEU A 93 -0.39 0.06 -4.46
N ILE A 94 -0.86 -0.12 -5.69
CA ILE A 94 -1.59 -1.31 -6.13
C ILE A 94 -0.63 -2.50 -6.38
N PHE A 95 0.64 -2.21 -6.69
CA PHE A 95 1.66 -3.18 -7.08
C PHE A 95 2.74 -3.38 -6.01
#